data_AF-A0A3D5ZG76-F1
#
_entry.id   AF-A0A3D5ZG76-F1
#
_cell.length_a   1.000
_cell.length_b   1.000
_cell.length_c   1.000
_cell.angle_alpha   90.00
_cell.angle_beta   90.00
_cell.angle_gamma   90.00
#
_symmetry.space_group_name_H-M   'P 1'
#
loop_
_entity.id
_entity.type
_entity.pdbx_description
1 polymer ?
#
loop_
_entity_poly.entity_id
_entity_poly.type
_entity_poly.pdbx_seq_one_letter_code
_entity_poly.pdbx_strand_id
1 'polypeptide(L)'
;PAGVFDRDDPALEELQEEISKLDMNGLNAVAWDKVQELATDILKNKNKNFVVAGYLALASAQREKIKGLDRGLRMLTCMAEHFWEEGYPPAKRERARVNSANWVLERCTSMIEEVEVGGGNASSIISLSEGLDRFADIYGTKATKEGLEITAFLRPLREKKRDADYLIKQSTEHADTTPNQNSEEAAAVPTSQVAAPAMAAAPAATLPTNKGPEFDKAVSDFRTNMLDFAKAMRTADIRDPRSYLIQRTAQWLTITSLPAANKSETLLPPPTDEAFNSLDLMESSENYELLINQAETMAQDYLFWLDPQRYVANALGKLGAEKAVLSVVAGLRNYLASYPQILELKFQGGKPFVSEPTRLWIDEVVLASEETGTTGGGDEVATEIKTQASQARKLAAGGKVAEAAKLLDEGMSLATNQRDQFRWALAKAQLCTDAGLAEAAVHIVVGLEDMAAEHDLEQWEPGLATLHSKTVLHALSKLPPESEMLGLGQIKDLRKKHSESIYRLNMQLALEIM
;
A
#
# COMPACT_ATOMS: atom_id res chain seq x y z
N PRO A 1 8.28 5.64 -41.65
CA PRO A 1 8.99 5.15 -42.86
C PRO A 1 9.02 3.62 -42.89
N ALA A 2 8.74 3.00 -44.05
CA ALA A 2 8.76 1.55 -44.21
C ALA A 2 10.16 0.94 -44.06
N GLY A 3 11.20 1.76 -44.24
CA GLY A 3 12.60 1.38 -44.04
C GLY A 3 13.17 0.50 -45.14
N VAL A 4 14.48 0.24 -45.10
CA VAL A 4 15.14 -0.68 -46.05
C VAL A 4 15.39 -2.00 -45.33
N PHE A 5 15.01 -3.11 -45.96
CA PHE A 5 15.29 -4.44 -45.43
C PHE A 5 16.77 -4.77 -45.67
N ASP A 6 17.51 -4.94 -44.58
CA ASP A 6 18.86 -5.49 -44.58
C ASP A 6 18.80 -6.92 -44.05
N ARG A 7 19.33 -7.87 -44.85
CA ARG A 7 19.33 -9.29 -44.52
C ARG A 7 20.42 -9.62 -43.50
N ASP A 8 21.53 -8.89 -43.56
CA ASP A 8 22.72 -9.15 -42.75
C ASP A 8 22.73 -8.28 -41.47
N ASP A 9 21.54 -7.79 -41.09
CA ASP A 9 21.36 -7.02 -39.87
C ASP A 9 21.59 -7.90 -38.64
N PRO A 10 22.60 -7.59 -37.79
CA PRO A 10 22.91 -8.40 -36.61
C PRO A 10 21.75 -8.51 -35.63
N ALA A 11 20.88 -7.50 -35.54
CA ALA A 11 19.70 -7.58 -34.66
C ALA A 11 18.65 -8.56 -35.20
N LEU A 12 18.56 -8.70 -36.53
CA LEU A 12 17.65 -9.65 -37.17
C LEU A 12 18.17 -11.08 -37.03
N GLU A 13 19.48 -11.29 -37.17
CA GLU A 13 20.13 -12.58 -36.93
C GLU A 13 19.95 -13.03 -35.48
N GLU A 14 20.25 -12.15 -34.52
CA GLU A 14 20.08 -12.43 -33.09
C GLU A 14 18.62 -12.73 -32.71
N LEU A 15 17.66 -12.02 -33.33
CA LEU A 15 16.23 -12.29 -33.16
C LEU A 15 15.84 -13.67 -33.70
N GLN A 16 16.36 -14.05 -34.88
CA GLN A 16 16.08 -15.36 -35.48
C GLN A 16 16.70 -16.50 -34.67
N GLU A 17 17.91 -16.31 -34.15
CA GLU A 17 18.54 -17.27 -33.24
C GLU A 17 17.71 -17.47 -31.97
N GLU A 18 17.22 -16.39 -31.36
CA GLU A 18 16.39 -16.49 -30.15
C GLU A 18 15.07 -17.20 -30.43
N ILE A 19 14.41 -16.90 -31.55
CA ILE A 19 13.18 -17.59 -31.97
C ILE A 19 13.44 -19.05 -32.33
N SER A 20 14.59 -19.41 -32.88
CA SER A 20 14.91 -20.81 -33.23
C SER A 20 14.94 -21.76 -32.03
N LYS A 21 15.20 -21.22 -30.83
CA LYS A 21 15.13 -21.99 -29.56
C LYS A 21 13.72 -22.52 -29.29
N LEU A 22 12.69 -21.87 -29.83
CA LEU A 22 11.29 -22.30 -29.73
C LEU A 22 11.11 -23.70 -30.31
N ASP A 23 11.69 -23.95 -31.49
CA ASP A 23 11.50 -25.19 -32.23
C ASP A 23 12.29 -26.35 -31.59
N MET A 24 13.38 -26.06 -30.87
CA MET A 24 14.22 -27.09 -30.24
C MET A 24 13.78 -27.44 -28.81
N ASN A 25 13.41 -26.43 -28.01
CA ASN A 25 13.28 -26.56 -26.55
C ASN A 25 11.91 -26.06 -26.01
N GLY A 26 11.01 -25.63 -26.89
CA GLY A 26 9.67 -25.15 -26.54
C GLY A 26 9.63 -23.71 -26.01
N LEU A 27 8.44 -23.26 -25.62
CA LEU A 27 8.13 -21.87 -25.27
C LEU A 27 8.97 -21.29 -24.12
N ASN A 28 9.41 -22.14 -23.18
CA ASN A 28 10.14 -21.72 -21.98
C ASN A 28 11.63 -21.44 -22.23
N ALA A 29 12.16 -21.86 -23.38
CA ALA A 29 13.58 -21.68 -23.72
C ALA A 29 13.89 -20.34 -24.41
N VAL A 30 12.85 -19.63 -24.84
CA VAL A 30 12.95 -18.36 -25.55
C VAL A 30 12.93 -17.22 -24.54
N ALA A 31 13.93 -16.33 -24.59
CA ALA A 31 13.92 -15.10 -23.82
C ALA A 31 12.97 -14.08 -24.46
N TRP A 32 11.68 -14.16 -24.13
CA TRP A 32 10.64 -13.29 -24.72
C TRP A 32 10.86 -11.79 -24.50
N ASP A 33 11.57 -11.41 -23.42
CA ASP A 33 11.98 -10.02 -23.20
C ASP A 33 12.93 -9.52 -24.28
N LYS A 34 13.93 -10.34 -24.60
CA LYS A 34 14.91 -10.08 -25.65
C LYS A 34 14.26 -10.05 -27.03
N VAL A 35 13.37 -11.00 -27.33
CA VAL A 35 12.59 -11.03 -28.59
C VAL A 35 11.79 -9.74 -28.76
N GLN A 36 11.12 -9.27 -27.70
CA GLN A 36 10.32 -8.05 -27.74
C GLN A 36 11.19 -6.81 -27.95
N GLU A 37 12.33 -6.69 -27.28
CA GLU A 37 13.26 -5.57 -27.44
C GLU A 37 13.82 -5.50 -28.86
N LEU A 38 14.39 -6.60 -29.37
CA LEU A 38 14.97 -6.69 -30.71
C LEU A 38 13.92 -6.45 -31.80
N ALA A 39 12.75 -7.10 -31.71
CA ALA A 39 11.70 -6.93 -32.71
C ALA A 39 11.12 -5.51 -32.70
N THR A 40 11.01 -4.88 -31.53
CA THR A 40 10.57 -3.48 -31.41
C THR A 40 11.59 -2.53 -32.03
N ASP A 41 12.89 -2.72 -31.78
CA ASP A 41 13.95 -1.90 -32.38
C ASP A 41 13.93 -2.00 -33.91
N ILE A 42 13.87 -3.22 -34.46
CA ILE A 42 13.81 -3.44 -35.91
C ILE A 42 12.58 -2.75 -36.51
N LEU A 43 11.40 -2.95 -35.92
CA LEU A 43 10.16 -2.37 -36.43
C LEU A 43 10.09 -0.85 -36.30
N LYS A 44 10.72 -0.27 -35.28
CA LYS A 44 10.70 1.18 -35.02
C LYS A 44 11.74 1.91 -35.88
N ASN A 45 12.96 1.38 -35.92
CA ASN A 45 14.12 2.11 -36.42
C ASN A 45 14.62 1.61 -37.79
N LYS A 46 14.30 0.37 -38.18
CA LYS A 46 14.91 -0.25 -39.37
C LYS A 46 13.94 -0.50 -40.50
N ASN A 47 12.96 -1.40 -40.34
CA ASN A 47 11.99 -1.72 -41.38
C ASN A 47 10.66 -2.27 -40.85
N LYS A 48 9.59 -2.14 -41.65
CA LYS A 48 8.27 -2.71 -41.35
C LYS A 48 8.19 -4.15 -41.86
N ASN A 49 8.69 -5.09 -41.07
CA ASN A 49 8.71 -6.50 -41.42
C ASN A 49 7.57 -7.30 -40.74
N PHE A 50 6.67 -7.88 -41.54
CA PHE A 50 5.52 -8.66 -41.09
C PHE A 50 5.92 -9.94 -40.35
N VAL A 51 7.07 -10.55 -40.67
CA VAL A 51 7.58 -11.72 -39.95
C VAL A 51 8.04 -11.31 -38.56
N VAL A 52 8.80 -10.21 -38.47
CA VAL A 52 9.26 -9.64 -37.19
C VAL A 52 8.06 -9.16 -36.35
N ALA A 53 7.04 -8.60 -36.99
CA ALA A 53 5.77 -8.25 -36.35
C ALA A 53 5.04 -9.48 -35.80
N GLY A 54 5.09 -10.62 -36.50
CA GLY A 54 4.61 -11.90 -35.98
C GLY A 54 5.36 -12.35 -34.72
N TYR A 55 6.69 -12.25 -34.73
CA TYR A 55 7.50 -12.56 -33.54
C TYR A 55 7.18 -11.65 -32.35
N LEU A 56 7.03 -10.34 -32.60
CA LEU A 56 6.66 -9.38 -31.56
C LEU A 56 5.24 -9.62 -31.03
N ALA A 57 4.29 -10.00 -31.89
CA ALA A 57 2.94 -10.35 -31.47
C ALA A 57 2.93 -11.61 -30.57
N LEU A 58 3.69 -12.65 -30.93
CA LEU A 58 3.83 -13.83 -30.08
C LEU A 58 4.54 -13.50 -28.76
N ALA A 59 5.63 -12.73 -28.79
CA ALA A 59 6.35 -12.32 -27.57
C ALA A 59 5.44 -11.53 -26.62
N SER A 60 4.61 -10.63 -27.16
CA SER A 60 3.60 -9.89 -26.40
C SER A 60 2.59 -10.84 -25.77
N ALA A 61 2.08 -11.81 -26.54
CA ALA A 61 1.14 -12.81 -26.03
C ALA A 61 1.76 -13.69 -24.93
N GLN A 62 3.03 -14.06 -25.02
CA GLN A 62 3.69 -14.86 -23.98
C GLN A 62 3.91 -14.08 -22.68
N ARG A 63 4.23 -12.78 -22.78
CA ARG A 63 4.51 -11.91 -21.62
C ARG A 63 3.26 -11.39 -20.90
N GLU A 64 2.26 -10.98 -21.67
CA GLU A 64 1.06 -10.30 -21.16
C GLU A 64 -0.25 -11.08 -21.40
N LYS A 65 -0.15 -12.35 -21.82
CA LYS A 65 -1.28 -13.26 -22.06
C LYS A 65 -2.33 -12.63 -22.99
N ILE A 66 -3.61 -12.64 -22.60
CA ILE A 66 -4.75 -12.11 -23.38
C ILE A 66 -4.53 -10.65 -23.81
N LYS A 67 -4.06 -9.79 -22.90
CA LYS A 67 -3.81 -8.36 -23.19
C LYS A 67 -2.69 -8.19 -24.20
N GLY A 68 -1.64 -9.01 -24.07
CA GLY A 68 -0.52 -9.02 -25.00
C GLY A 68 -0.92 -9.48 -26.40
N LEU A 69 -1.75 -10.51 -26.49
CA LEU A 69 -2.26 -11.00 -27.76
C LEU A 69 -3.19 -9.99 -28.45
N ASP A 70 -4.09 -9.35 -27.70
CA ASP A 70 -4.95 -8.29 -28.25
C ASP A 70 -4.11 -7.16 -28.86
N ARG A 71 -3.08 -6.71 -28.13
CA ARG A 71 -2.14 -5.70 -28.64
C ARG A 71 -1.36 -6.19 -29.87
N GLY A 72 -0.88 -7.43 -29.85
CA GLY A 72 -0.14 -8.05 -30.95
C GLY A 72 -0.97 -8.15 -32.23
N LEU A 73 -2.22 -8.61 -32.13
CA LEU A 73 -3.15 -8.67 -33.25
C LEU A 73 -3.48 -7.27 -33.77
N ARG A 74 -3.79 -6.30 -32.90
CA ARG A 74 -4.02 -4.90 -33.29
C ARG A 74 -2.82 -4.29 -34.01
N MET A 75 -1.60 -4.60 -33.58
CA MET A 75 -0.38 -4.16 -34.26
C MET A 75 -0.28 -4.76 -35.67
N LEU A 76 -0.49 -6.07 -35.81
CA LEU A 76 -0.49 -6.73 -37.13
C LEU A 76 -1.58 -6.15 -38.04
N THR A 77 -2.78 -5.87 -37.51
CA THR A 77 -3.86 -5.16 -38.21
C THR A 77 -3.39 -3.79 -38.69
N CYS A 78 -2.85 -2.96 -37.80
CA CYS A 78 -2.35 -1.63 -38.16
C CYS A 78 -1.23 -1.68 -39.21
N MET A 79 -0.34 -2.68 -39.13
CA MET A 79 0.71 -2.90 -40.14
C MET A 79 0.12 -3.30 -41.50
N ALA A 80 -0.88 -4.18 -41.52
CA ALA A 80 -1.58 -4.55 -42.74
C ALA A 80 -2.41 -3.38 -43.31
N GLU A 81 -2.96 -2.50 -42.48
CA GLU A 81 -3.68 -1.31 -42.94
C GLU A 81 -2.73 -0.31 -43.62
N HIS A 82 -1.61 0.02 -42.98
CA HIS A 82 -0.78 1.16 -43.36
C HIS A 82 0.49 0.81 -44.15
N PHE A 83 1.02 -0.41 -44.00
CA PHE A 83 2.32 -0.80 -44.55
C PHE A 83 2.24 -2.04 -45.43
N TRP A 84 1.07 -2.39 -45.96
CA TRP A 84 0.94 -3.53 -46.86
C TRP A 84 1.76 -3.35 -48.14
N GLU A 85 1.71 -2.21 -48.82
CA GLU A 85 2.47 -2.08 -50.07
C GLU A 85 3.98 -1.96 -49.84
N GLU A 86 4.38 -1.27 -48.76
CA GLU A 86 5.77 -0.87 -48.52
C GLU A 86 6.56 -1.82 -47.60
N GLY A 87 5.86 -2.66 -46.82
CA GLY A 87 6.47 -3.54 -45.82
C GLY A 87 7.18 -4.76 -46.41
N TYR A 88 8.00 -5.41 -45.58
CA TYR A 88 8.71 -6.65 -45.90
C TYR A 88 8.04 -7.87 -45.25
N PRO A 89 8.02 -9.07 -45.86
CA PRO A 89 8.34 -9.37 -47.26
C PRO A 89 7.50 -8.52 -48.22
N PRO A 90 7.92 -8.28 -49.48
CA PRO A 90 7.16 -7.47 -50.42
C PRO A 90 5.73 -7.99 -50.62
N ALA A 91 4.76 -7.13 -50.97
CA ALA A 91 3.34 -7.49 -51.08
C ALA A 91 3.07 -8.69 -52.01
N LYS A 92 3.91 -8.88 -53.04
CA LYS A 92 3.87 -10.05 -53.93
C LYS A 92 4.12 -11.38 -53.21
N ARG A 93 4.82 -11.37 -52.08
CA ARG A 93 5.05 -12.52 -51.17
C ARG A 93 3.98 -12.57 -50.08
N GLU A 94 2.72 -12.39 -50.48
CA GLU A 94 1.53 -12.41 -49.61
C GLU A 94 1.51 -13.60 -48.65
N ARG A 95 1.78 -14.81 -49.17
CA ARG A 95 1.85 -16.05 -48.38
C ARG A 95 2.78 -15.94 -47.17
N ALA A 96 3.91 -15.27 -47.29
CA ALA A 96 4.84 -15.12 -46.17
C ALA A 96 4.27 -14.23 -45.04
N ARG A 97 3.46 -13.22 -45.39
CA ARG A 97 2.81 -12.31 -44.44
C ARG A 97 1.58 -12.95 -43.78
N VAL A 98 0.82 -13.72 -44.56
CA VAL A 98 -0.31 -14.49 -44.02
C VAL A 98 0.21 -15.63 -43.13
N ASN A 99 1.27 -16.32 -43.53
CA ASN A 99 1.89 -17.35 -42.70
C ASN A 99 2.42 -16.80 -41.37
N SER A 100 2.99 -15.59 -41.35
CA SER A 100 3.42 -15.00 -40.08
C SER A 100 2.25 -14.72 -39.14
N ALA A 101 1.08 -14.36 -39.68
CA ALA A 101 -0.15 -14.21 -38.91
C ALA A 101 -0.71 -15.55 -38.42
N ASN A 102 -0.81 -16.55 -39.30
CA ASN A 102 -1.26 -17.90 -38.94
C ASN A 102 -0.35 -18.54 -37.88
N TRP A 103 0.95 -18.33 -37.97
CA TRP A 103 1.94 -18.84 -37.00
C TRP A 103 1.68 -18.32 -35.58
N VAL A 104 1.22 -17.07 -35.43
CA VAL A 104 0.82 -16.50 -34.13
C VAL A 104 -0.49 -17.13 -33.64
N LEU A 105 -1.50 -17.21 -34.51
CA LEU A 105 -2.81 -17.77 -34.15
C LEU A 105 -2.69 -19.23 -33.67
N GLU A 106 -1.94 -20.05 -34.41
CA GLU A 106 -1.68 -21.45 -34.06
C GLU A 106 -1.09 -21.58 -32.65
N ARG A 107 -0.06 -20.79 -32.33
CA ARG A 107 0.67 -20.86 -31.05
C ARG A 107 -0.08 -20.23 -29.87
N CYS A 108 -1.09 -19.41 -30.15
CA CYS A 108 -1.93 -18.81 -29.12
C CYS A 108 -3.27 -19.52 -28.93
N THR A 109 -3.58 -20.55 -29.73
CA THR A 109 -4.88 -21.26 -29.65
C THR A 109 -5.06 -21.93 -28.28
N SER A 110 -4.08 -22.69 -27.80
CA SER A 110 -4.14 -23.33 -26.47
C SER A 110 -4.29 -22.32 -25.33
N MET A 111 -3.65 -21.15 -25.46
CA MET A 111 -3.76 -20.07 -24.46
C MET A 111 -5.21 -19.56 -24.31
N ILE A 112 -6.00 -19.54 -25.39
CA ILE A 112 -7.42 -19.16 -25.33
C ILE A 112 -8.29 -20.30 -24.79
N GLU A 113 -7.96 -21.55 -25.10
CA GLU A 113 -8.69 -22.71 -24.58
C GLU A 113 -8.55 -22.81 -23.04
N GLU A 114 -7.34 -22.61 -22.53
CA GLU A 114 -7.01 -22.71 -21.11
C GLU A 114 -7.45 -21.50 -20.27
N VAL A 115 -7.78 -20.35 -20.89
CA VAL A 115 -8.11 -19.14 -20.13
C VAL A 115 -9.43 -19.29 -19.38
N GLU A 116 -9.42 -19.08 -18.06
CA GLU A 116 -10.64 -18.98 -17.26
C GLU A 116 -11.18 -17.56 -17.28
N VAL A 117 -12.50 -17.42 -17.39
CA VAL A 117 -13.16 -16.11 -17.42
C VAL A 117 -13.47 -15.67 -15.99
N GLY A 118 -13.02 -14.48 -15.61
CA GLY A 118 -13.25 -13.88 -14.30
C GLY A 118 -13.36 -12.35 -14.36
N GLY A 119 -13.74 -11.73 -13.23
CA GLY A 119 -14.00 -10.28 -13.18
C GLY A 119 -12.82 -9.39 -13.61
N GLY A 120 -11.58 -9.85 -13.42
CA GLY A 120 -10.37 -9.08 -13.78
C GLY A 120 -9.93 -9.17 -15.25
N ASN A 121 -10.42 -10.15 -16.02
CA ASN A 121 -10.00 -10.37 -17.41
C ASN A 121 -11.15 -10.35 -18.44
N ALA A 122 -12.41 -10.33 -17.97
CA ALA A 122 -13.60 -10.30 -18.82
C ALA A 122 -13.55 -9.18 -19.89
N SER A 123 -13.22 -7.95 -19.50
CA SER A 123 -13.10 -6.82 -20.43
C SER A 123 -12.01 -7.00 -21.49
N SER A 124 -10.92 -7.68 -21.13
CA SER A 124 -9.80 -7.94 -22.04
C SER A 124 -10.15 -9.03 -23.07
N ILE A 125 -10.94 -10.03 -22.67
CA ILE A 125 -11.46 -11.08 -23.57
C ILE A 125 -12.42 -10.49 -24.60
N ILE A 126 -13.30 -9.57 -24.18
CA ILE A 126 -14.20 -8.84 -25.08
C ILE A 126 -13.39 -7.99 -26.08
N SER A 127 -12.44 -7.19 -25.59
CA SER A 127 -11.55 -6.38 -26.45
C SER A 127 -10.78 -7.22 -27.47
N LEU A 128 -10.27 -8.38 -27.06
CA LEU A 128 -9.57 -9.32 -27.95
C LEU A 128 -10.50 -9.85 -29.04
N SER A 129 -11.74 -10.19 -28.71
CA SER A 129 -12.71 -10.69 -29.69
C SER A 129 -13.01 -9.67 -30.79
N GLU A 130 -13.19 -8.40 -30.41
CA GLU A 130 -13.41 -7.30 -31.36
C GLU A 130 -12.16 -7.00 -32.18
N GLY A 131 -10.98 -7.07 -31.54
CA GLY A 131 -9.70 -6.93 -32.20
C GLY A 131 -9.46 -8.00 -33.26
N LEU A 132 -9.83 -9.25 -32.97
CA LEU A 132 -9.71 -10.37 -33.88
C LEU A 132 -10.65 -10.25 -35.10
N ASP A 133 -11.89 -9.79 -34.90
CA ASP A 133 -12.84 -9.57 -36.00
C ASP A 133 -12.27 -8.52 -36.98
N ARG A 134 -11.74 -7.40 -36.47
CA ARG A 134 -11.08 -6.38 -37.30
C ARG A 134 -9.82 -6.91 -37.99
N PHE A 135 -9.01 -7.70 -37.27
CA PHE A 135 -7.82 -8.33 -37.83
C PHE A 135 -8.16 -9.24 -39.01
N ALA A 136 -9.19 -10.07 -38.87
CA ALA A 136 -9.67 -10.95 -39.93
C ALA A 136 -10.20 -10.18 -41.14
N ASP A 137 -10.93 -9.08 -40.93
CA ASP A 137 -11.46 -8.24 -42.00
C ASP A 137 -10.36 -7.55 -42.82
N ILE A 138 -9.37 -6.95 -42.14
CA ILE A 138 -8.25 -6.27 -42.81
C ILE A 138 -7.40 -7.26 -43.60
N TYR A 139 -7.00 -8.38 -42.99
CA TYR A 139 -6.21 -9.37 -43.71
C TYR A 139 -7.02 -10.03 -44.83
N GLY A 140 -8.32 -10.27 -44.65
CA GLY A 140 -9.19 -10.76 -45.73
C GLY A 140 -9.33 -9.78 -46.90
N THR A 141 -9.27 -8.48 -46.62
CA THR A 141 -9.29 -7.43 -47.65
C THR A 141 -7.95 -7.29 -48.37
N LYS A 142 -6.82 -7.44 -47.64
CA LYS A 142 -5.46 -7.23 -48.16
C LYS A 142 -4.85 -8.49 -48.80
N ALA A 143 -5.15 -9.66 -48.27
CA ALA A 143 -4.69 -10.95 -48.77
C ALA A 143 -5.73 -11.55 -49.72
N THR A 144 -5.49 -11.39 -51.01
CA THR A 144 -6.42 -11.81 -52.08
C THR A 144 -6.24 -13.27 -52.52
N LYS A 145 -5.09 -13.88 -52.20
CA LYS A 145 -4.68 -15.22 -52.67
C LYS A 145 -4.54 -16.23 -51.55
N GLU A 146 -4.33 -15.78 -50.32
CA GLU A 146 -4.02 -16.61 -49.16
C GLU A 146 -4.99 -16.32 -48.02
N GLY A 147 -5.44 -17.36 -47.32
CA GLY A 147 -6.44 -17.25 -46.26
C GLY A 147 -5.84 -17.33 -44.85
N LEU A 148 -6.47 -16.62 -43.91
CA LEU A 148 -6.19 -16.76 -42.49
C LEU A 148 -6.86 -18.01 -41.90
N GLU A 149 -6.13 -18.76 -41.10
CA GLU A 149 -6.62 -19.94 -40.39
C GLU A 149 -7.18 -19.57 -39.01
N ILE A 150 -8.31 -18.85 -38.97
CA ILE A 150 -8.85 -18.32 -37.71
C ILE A 150 -9.81 -19.27 -36.99
N THR A 151 -10.27 -20.34 -37.65
CA THR A 151 -11.42 -21.14 -37.20
C THR A 151 -11.19 -21.83 -35.87
N ALA A 152 -10.00 -22.43 -35.68
CA ALA A 152 -9.60 -23.08 -34.43
C ALA A 152 -9.50 -22.09 -33.27
N PHE A 153 -9.10 -20.84 -33.56
CA PHE A 153 -8.95 -19.77 -32.58
C PHE A 153 -10.28 -19.09 -32.23
N LEU A 154 -11.19 -18.94 -33.20
CA LEU A 154 -12.46 -18.24 -33.05
C LEU A 154 -13.44 -18.93 -32.11
N ARG A 155 -13.60 -20.25 -32.23
CA ARG A 155 -14.60 -21.00 -31.46
C ARG A 155 -14.40 -20.83 -29.95
N PRO A 156 -13.23 -21.14 -29.36
CA PRO A 156 -13.03 -20.98 -27.93
C PRO A 156 -13.14 -19.51 -27.51
N LEU A 157 -12.65 -18.56 -28.32
CA LEU A 157 -12.75 -17.14 -27.97
C LEU A 157 -14.20 -16.64 -27.87
N ARG A 158 -15.09 -17.08 -28.76
CA ARG A 158 -16.51 -16.70 -28.72
C ARG A 158 -17.22 -17.25 -27.48
N GLU A 159 -16.90 -18.47 -27.07
CA GLU A 159 -17.41 -19.06 -25.84
C GLU A 159 -16.98 -18.23 -24.63
N LYS A 160 -15.68 -17.92 -24.51
CA LYS A 160 -15.14 -17.09 -23.42
C LYS A 160 -15.70 -15.67 -23.43
N LYS A 161 -15.94 -15.07 -24.60
CA LYS A 161 -16.58 -13.75 -24.73
C LYS A 161 -17.98 -13.75 -24.14
N ARG A 162 -18.80 -14.75 -24.47
CA ARG A 162 -20.17 -14.86 -23.94
C ARG A 162 -20.17 -14.94 -22.42
N ASP A 163 -19.26 -15.73 -21.84
CA ASP A 163 -19.14 -15.88 -20.40
C ASP A 163 -18.64 -14.56 -19.75
N ALA A 164 -17.76 -13.83 -20.43
CA ALA A 164 -17.28 -12.51 -19.99
C ALA A 164 -18.39 -11.45 -19.99
N ASP A 165 -19.20 -11.41 -21.06
CA ASP A 165 -20.36 -10.54 -21.17
C ASP A 165 -21.37 -10.82 -20.04
N TYR A 166 -21.59 -12.10 -19.71
CA TYR A 166 -22.47 -12.50 -18.61
C TYR A 166 -21.97 -12.03 -17.24
N LEU A 167 -20.67 -12.18 -16.95
CA LEU A 167 -20.08 -11.74 -15.68
C LEU A 167 -20.13 -10.23 -15.49
N ILE A 168 -19.87 -9.46 -16.56
CA ILE A 168 -19.97 -8.00 -16.51
C ILE A 168 -21.43 -7.58 -16.29
N LYS A 169 -22.37 -8.21 -16.98
CA LYS A 169 -23.80 -7.92 -16.85
C LYS A 169 -24.33 -8.20 -15.43
N GLN A 170 -23.95 -9.33 -14.82
CA GLN A 170 -24.30 -9.61 -13.42
C GLN A 170 -23.71 -8.60 -12.43
N SER A 171 -22.48 -8.14 -12.68
CA SER A 171 -21.81 -7.14 -11.84
C SER A 171 -22.50 -5.77 -11.92
N THR A 172 -23.05 -5.41 -13.08
CA THR A 172 -23.86 -4.19 -13.25
C THR A 172 -25.28 -4.34 -12.69
N GLU A 173 -25.93 -5.49 -12.82
CA GLU A 173 -27.28 -5.72 -12.28
C GLU A 173 -27.31 -5.76 -10.74
N HIS A 174 -26.21 -6.19 -10.09
CA HIS A 174 -26.05 -6.10 -8.64
C HIS A 174 -25.69 -4.70 -8.12
N ALA A 175 -25.26 -3.78 -8.99
CA ALA A 175 -25.02 -2.39 -8.63
C ALA A 175 -26.32 -1.55 -8.65
N ASP A 176 -27.34 -1.98 -9.41
CA ASP A 176 -28.58 -1.22 -9.67
C ASP A 176 -29.70 -1.39 -8.62
N THR A 177 -29.51 -2.15 -7.53
CA THR A 177 -30.54 -2.31 -6.47
C THR A 177 -30.40 -1.36 -5.28
N THR A 178 -29.59 -0.30 -5.38
CA THR A 178 -29.57 0.78 -4.36
C THR A 178 -30.08 2.09 -4.97
N PRO A 179 -31.30 2.57 -4.61
CA PRO A 179 -31.87 3.77 -5.20
C PRO A 179 -31.40 5.04 -4.48
N ASN A 180 -30.71 5.93 -5.19
CA ASN A 180 -30.74 7.38 -4.94
C ASN A 180 -30.20 8.12 -6.18
N GLN A 181 -31.03 8.47 -7.16
CA GLN A 181 -31.69 9.78 -7.29
C GLN A 181 -30.78 11.00 -7.02
N ASN A 182 -30.02 11.39 -8.05
CA ASN A 182 -30.11 12.72 -8.64
C ASN A 182 -29.56 12.70 -10.08
N SER A 183 -30.52 12.79 -11.01
CA SER A 183 -30.50 13.31 -12.39
C SER A 183 -29.49 14.45 -12.66
N GLU A 184 -29.05 14.78 -13.87
CA GLU A 184 -29.17 14.23 -15.22
C GLU A 184 -28.14 15.00 -16.08
N GLU A 185 -27.64 14.33 -17.12
CA GLU A 185 -27.46 14.88 -18.46
C GLU A 185 -26.42 15.99 -18.72
N ALA A 186 -25.28 15.60 -19.33
CA ALA A 186 -24.62 16.39 -20.36
C ALA A 186 -23.76 15.51 -21.30
N ALA A 187 -24.36 15.14 -22.43
CA ALA A 187 -23.83 15.00 -23.79
C ALA A 187 -22.38 14.54 -24.07
N ALA A 188 -22.29 13.51 -24.95
CA ALA A 188 -21.18 13.23 -25.87
C ALA A 188 -20.80 14.50 -26.68
N VAL A 189 -19.53 14.77 -27.06
CA VAL A 189 -18.67 14.06 -28.02
C VAL A 189 -17.18 14.51 -27.88
N PRO A 190 -16.21 13.79 -28.49
CA PRO A 190 -14.83 13.65 -28.01
C PRO A 190 -13.79 14.56 -28.72
N THR A 191 -12.55 14.59 -28.19
CA THR A 191 -11.26 14.38 -28.91
C THR A 191 -10.08 15.20 -28.32
N SER A 192 -8.88 14.58 -28.36
CA SER A 192 -7.49 15.09 -28.20
C SER A 192 -6.93 15.18 -26.77
N GLN A 193 -6.28 14.12 -26.27
CA GLN A 193 -4.84 13.79 -26.45
C GLN A 193 -3.85 14.89 -26.03
N VAL A 194 -3.29 14.73 -24.83
CA VAL A 194 -1.84 14.64 -24.63
C VAL A 194 -1.58 13.48 -23.67
N ALA A 195 -1.29 12.30 -24.22
CA ALA A 195 -0.75 11.17 -23.48
C ALA A 195 0.69 10.94 -23.95
N ALA A 196 1.63 11.36 -23.11
CA ALA A 196 3.00 10.88 -23.11
C ALA A 196 3.04 9.42 -22.56
N PRO A 197 4.06 8.63 -22.91
CA PRO A 197 3.90 7.28 -23.44
C PRO A 197 3.87 6.19 -22.36
N ALA A 198 2.92 5.25 -22.49
CA ALA A 198 2.91 4.02 -21.71
C ALA A 198 3.87 2.99 -22.35
N MET A 199 5.05 2.89 -21.73
CA MET A 199 6.08 1.86 -21.96
C MET A 199 5.54 0.45 -21.72
N ALA A 200 6.02 -0.48 -22.54
CA ALA A 200 5.71 -1.90 -22.55
C ALA A 200 6.03 -2.60 -21.21
N ALA A 201 5.16 -3.54 -20.80
CA ALA A 201 5.20 -4.21 -19.50
C ALA A 201 6.00 -5.53 -19.53
N ALA A 202 6.89 -5.71 -18.55
CA ALA A 202 7.65 -6.92 -18.21
C ALA A 202 6.75 -8.18 -18.04
N PRO A 203 7.27 -9.41 -18.22
CA PRO A 203 6.49 -10.64 -18.15
C PRO A 203 5.83 -10.73 -16.77
N ALA A 204 4.52 -10.93 -16.74
CA ALA A 204 3.81 -11.15 -15.49
C ALA A 204 4.24 -12.51 -14.94
N ALA A 205 5.07 -12.51 -13.89
CA ALA A 205 5.29 -13.68 -13.06
C ALA A 205 3.93 -14.29 -12.72
N THR A 206 3.70 -15.56 -13.08
CA THR A 206 2.48 -16.26 -12.67
C THR A 206 2.53 -16.40 -11.16
N LEU A 207 1.87 -15.46 -10.48
CA LEU A 207 1.73 -15.50 -9.04
C LEU A 207 0.85 -16.70 -8.70
N PRO A 208 1.28 -17.57 -7.78
CA PRO A 208 0.44 -18.65 -7.29
C PRO A 208 -0.90 -18.08 -6.79
N THR A 209 -2.01 -18.76 -7.12
CA THR A 209 -3.38 -18.30 -6.81
C THR A 209 -4.02 -19.06 -5.64
N ASN A 210 -3.43 -20.19 -5.25
CA ASN A 210 -3.89 -21.02 -4.15
C ASN A 210 -3.00 -20.84 -2.92
N LYS A 211 -3.59 -20.67 -1.73
CA LYS A 211 -2.85 -20.64 -0.46
C LYS A 211 -2.10 -21.97 -0.29
N GLY A 212 -0.78 -21.89 -0.14
CA GLY A 212 0.12 -23.04 -0.04
C GLY A 212 1.59 -22.60 0.03
N PRO A 213 2.53 -23.53 0.20
CA PRO A 213 3.95 -23.20 0.41
C PRO A 213 4.58 -22.45 -0.78
N GLU A 214 4.10 -22.68 -2.00
CA GLU A 214 4.52 -21.93 -3.19
C GLU A 214 4.02 -20.48 -3.16
N PHE A 215 2.82 -20.24 -2.64
CA PHE A 215 2.26 -18.91 -2.42
C PHE A 215 3.05 -18.13 -1.37
N ASP A 216 3.33 -18.76 -0.23
CA ASP A 216 4.10 -18.13 0.84
C ASP A 216 5.52 -17.79 0.36
N LYS A 217 6.12 -18.67 -0.45
CA LYS A 217 7.40 -18.41 -1.10
C LYS A 217 7.33 -17.22 -2.07
N ALA A 218 6.32 -17.17 -2.95
CA ALA A 218 6.16 -16.05 -3.88
C ALA A 218 5.92 -14.71 -3.15
N VAL A 219 5.17 -14.72 -2.05
CA VAL A 219 4.98 -13.54 -1.18
C VAL A 219 6.30 -13.13 -0.53
N SER A 220 7.12 -14.09 -0.08
CA SER A 220 8.45 -13.81 0.49
C SER A 220 9.44 -13.26 -0.55
N ASP A 221 9.43 -13.81 -1.77
CA ASP A 221 10.26 -13.32 -2.88
C ASP A 221 9.83 -11.90 -3.29
N PHE A 222 8.52 -11.65 -3.36
CA PHE A 222 7.97 -10.31 -3.61
C PHE A 222 8.33 -9.32 -2.50
N ARG A 223 8.24 -9.72 -1.23
CA ARG A 223 8.69 -8.92 -0.08
C ARG A 223 10.15 -8.52 -0.24
N THR A 224 11.02 -9.47 -0.57
CA THR A 224 12.47 -9.20 -0.72
C THR A 224 12.72 -8.19 -1.83
N ASN A 225 12.08 -8.39 -2.99
CA ASN A 225 12.18 -7.44 -4.11
C ASN A 225 11.69 -6.04 -3.72
N MET A 226 10.57 -5.92 -3.00
CA MET A 226 10.07 -4.63 -2.53
C MET A 226 11.05 -3.93 -1.58
N LEU A 227 11.70 -4.66 -0.67
CA LEU A 227 12.71 -4.11 0.23
C LEU A 227 13.94 -3.61 -0.54
N ASP A 228 14.39 -4.35 -1.55
CA ASP A 228 15.50 -3.94 -2.42
C ASP A 228 15.16 -2.69 -3.23
N PHE A 229 13.94 -2.61 -3.78
CA PHE A 229 13.44 -1.40 -4.45
C PHE A 229 13.35 -0.21 -3.50
N ALA A 230 12.81 -0.40 -2.29
CA ALA A 230 12.75 0.65 -1.29
C ALA A 230 14.15 1.18 -0.91
N LYS A 231 15.12 0.27 -0.75
CA LYS A 231 16.52 0.62 -0.47
C LYS A 231 17.17 1.37 -1.64
N ALA A 232 16.97 0.92 -2.88
CA ALA A 232 17.47 1.59 -4.07
C ALA A 232 16.89 3.00 -4.22
N MET A 233 15.57 3.15 -4.01
CA MET A 233 14.90 4.45 -4.05
C MET A 233 15.41 5.39 -2.97
N ARG A 234 15.62 4.88 -1.74
CA ARG A 234 16.17 5.69 -0.63
C ARG A 234 17.62 6.11 -0.86
N THR A 235 18.40 5.27 -1.54
CA THR A 235 19.79 5.60 -1.94
C THR A 235 19.80 6.68 -3.02
N ALA A 236 18.80 6.70 -3.90
CA ALA A 236 18.66 7.74 -4.93
C ALA A 236 18.15 9.07 -4.35
N ASP A 237 17.15 9.01 -3.48
CA ASP A 237 16.63 10.17 -2.75
C ASP A 237 16.07 9.74 -1.39
N ILE A 238 16.74 10.16 -0.32
CA ILE A 238 16.33 9.86 1.05
C ILE A 238 15.02 10.55 1.45
N ARG A 239 14.57 11.56 0.71
CA ARG A 239 13.35 12.32 1.01
C ARG A 239 12.13 11.79 0.25
N ASP A 240 12.31 10.82 -0.65
CA ASP A 240 11.21 10.28 -1.45
C ASP A 240 10.24 9.48 -0.57
N PRO A 241 8.98 9.92 -0.40
CA PRO A 241 8.00 9.22 0.44
C PRO A 241 7.68 7.80 -0.05
N ARG A 242 7.83 7.53 -1.34
CA ARG A 242 7.51 6.21 -1.94
C ARG A 242 8.43 5.11 -1.41
N SER A 243 9.69 5.45 -1.10
CA SER A 243 10.66 4.50 -0.55
C SER A 243 10.19 3.96 0.81
N TYR A 244 9.66 4.83 1.66
CA TYR A 244 9.16 4.48 2.98
C TYR A 244 7.82 3.76 2.92
N LEU A 245 6.93 4.14 1.99
CA LEU A 245 5.67 3.44 1.77
C LEU A 245 5.91 1.96 1.41
N ILE A 246 6.73 1.71 0.39
CA ILE A 246 7.07 0.36 -0.07
C ILE A 246 7.74 -0.44 1.05
N GLN A 247 8.66 0.17 1.78
CA GLN A 247 9.34 -0.44 2.91
C GLN A 247 8.35 -0.91 3.99
N ARG A 248 7.37 -0.10 4.40
CA ARG A 248 6.39 -0.49 5.43
C ARG A 248 5.44 -1.58 4.95
N THR A 249 4.98 -1.49 3.70
CA THR A 249 4.16 -2.56 3.12
C THR A 249 4.93 -3.88 3.08
N ALA A 250 6.18 -3.86 2.61
CA ALA A 250 7.01 -5.04 2.50
C ALA A 250 7.38 -5.62 3.88
N GLN A 251 7.70 -4.74 4.84
CA GLN A 251 8.09 -5.14 6.19
C GLN A 251 7.10 -6.13 6.79
N TRP A 252 5.82 -5.76 6.82
CA TRP A 252 4.77 -6.51 7.50
C TRP A 252 3.91 -7.40 6.58
N LEU A 253 4.23 -7.49 5.27
CA LEU A 253 3.47 -8.25 4.27
C LEU A 253 3.26 -9.73 4.65
N THR A 254 4.27 -10.35 5.27
CA THR A 254 4.26 -11.78 5.64
C THR A 254 3.61 -12.06 6.99
N ILE A 255 3.23 -11.02 7.75
CA ILE A 255 2.59 -11.19 9.06
C ILE A 255 1.11 -11.48 8.83
N THR A 256 0.69 -12.68 9.21
CA THR A 256 -0.72 -13.08 9.20
C THR A 256 -1.30 -13.20 10.60
N SER A 257 -0.47 -13.47 11.61
CA SER A 257 -0.83 -13.53 13.03
C SER A 257 0.33 -13.06 13.91
N LEU A 258 0.01 -12.64 15.14
CA LEU A 258 1.02 -12.28 16.14
C LEU A 258 1.70 -13.54 16.72
N PRO A 259 2.95 -13.42 17.19
CA PRO A 259 3.67 -14.52 17.85
C PRO A 259 2.92 -14.98 19.11
N ALA A 260 2.96 -16.29 19.39
CA ALA A 260 2.39 -16.84 20.61
C ALA A 260 3.10 -16.25 21.84
N ALA A 261 2.31 -15.78 22.81
CA ALA A 261 2.81 -15.15 24.02
C ALA A 261 2.34 -15.89 25.28
N ASN A 262 3.24 -16.06 26.24
CA ASN A 262 2.93 -16.53 27.60
C ASN A 262 3.00 -15.33 28.54
N LYS A 263 1.85 -14.87 29.06
CA LYS A 263 1.78 -13.67 29.95
C LYS A 263 2.51 -12.45 29.35
N SER A 264 2.25 -12.18 28.07
CA SER A 264 2.83 -11.07 27.28
C SER A 264 4.30 -11.22 26.87
N GLU A 265 4.98 -12.31 27.23
CA GLU A 265 6.32 -12.63 26.71
C GLU A 265 6.26 -13.62 25.55
N THR A 266 6.95 -13.29 24.46
CA THR A 266 7.08 -14.13 23.27
C THR A 266 8.38 -14.94 23.33
N LEU A 267 8.45 -16.02 22.55
CA LEU A 267 9.66 -16.84 22.39
C LEU A 267 10.66 -16.23 21.38
N LEU A 268 10.44 -14.99 20.95
CA LEU A 268 11.30 -14.34 19.97
C LEU A 268 12.56 -13.78 20.63
N PRO A 269 13.76 -13.98 20.02
CA PRO A 269 14.99 -13.42 20.54
C PRO A 269 14.96 -11.89 20.46
N PRO A 270 15.39 -11.17 21.51
CA PRO A 270 15.49 -9.71 21.46
C PRO A 270 16.65 -9.25 20.55
N PRO A 271 16.58 -8.02 20.04
CA PRO A 271 17.76 -7.35 19.49
C PRO A 271 18.89 -7.26 20.53
N THR A 272 20.14 -7.26 20.05
CA THR A 272 21.32 -7.11 20.91
C THR A 272 21.32 -5.75 21.61
N ASP A 273 21.90 -5.67 22.81
CA ASP A 273 22.04 -4.37 23.52
C ASP A 273 22.81 -3.34 22.68
N GLU A 274 23.77 -3.79 21.88
CA GLU A 274 24.50 -2.95 20.93
C GLU A 274 23.58 -2.34 19.87
N ALA A 275 22.59 -3.08 19.36
CA ALA A 275 21.64 -2.56 18.38
C ALA A 275 20.79 -1.41 18.97
N PHE A 276 20.28 -1.58 20.19
CA PHE A 276 19.56 -0.52 20.91
C PHE A 276 20.43 0.73 21.10
N ASN A 277 21.63 0.56 21.66
CA ASN A 277 22.53 1.68 21.97
C ASN A 277 23.03 2.40 20.71
N SER A 278 23.16 1.68 19.58
CA SER A 278 23.65 2.27 18.34
C SER A 278 22.70 3.31 17.74
N LEU A 279 21.39 3.12 17.87
CA LEU A 279 20.39 4.08 17.36
C LEU A 279 20.43 5.38 18.16
N ASP A 280 20.54 5.30 19.48
CA ASP A 280 20.67 6.47 20.36
C ASP A 280 21.98 7.25 20.11
N LEU A 281 23.08 6.52 19.92
CA LEU A 281 24.38 7.14 19.60
C LEU A 281 24.35 7.84 18.24
N MET A 282 23.66 7.27 17.25
CA MET A 282 23.57 7.88 15.91
C MET A 282 22.60 9.07 15.88
N GLU A 283 21.51 9.02 16.65
CA GLU A 283 20.61 10.17 16.80
C GLU A 283 21.33 11.35 17.48
N SER A 284 22.16 11.08 18.50
CA SER A 284 22.97 12.12 19.17
C SER A 284 24.14 12.64 18.33
N SER A 285 24.63 11.85 17.37
CA SER A 285 25.69 12.25 16.44
C SER A 285 25.18 13.07 15.24
N GLU A 286 23.87 13.34 15.17
CA GLU A 286 23.18 14.08 14.10
C GLU A 286 23.40 13.53 12.67
N ASN A 287 23.86 12.29 12.54
CA ASN A 287 24.05 11.64 11.24
C ASN A 287 22.76 10.95 10.79
N TYR A 288 21.78 11.77 10.41
CA TYR A 288 20.42 11.32 10.10
C TYR A 288 20.35 10.36 8.91
N GLU A 289 21.22 10.50 7.90
CA GLU A 289 21.18 9.62 6.71
C GLU A 289 21.64 8.19 7.02
N LEU A 290 22.74 8.05 7.79
CA LEU A 290 23.20 6.73 8.22
C LEU A 290 22.22 6.12 9.23
N LEU A 291 21.70 6.92 10.17
CA LEU A 291 20.69 6.48 11.13
C LEU A 291 19.48 5.88 10.43
N ILE A 292 18.94 6.56 9.41
CA ILE A 292 17.79 6.07 8.66
C ILE A 292 18.12 4.72 8.00
N ASN A 293 19.24 4.60 7.29
CA ASN A 293 19.56 3.37 6.57
C ASN A 293 19.80 2.17 7.51
N GLN A 294 20.45 2.42 8.65
CA GLN A 294 20.69 1.39 9.65
C GLN A 294 19.39 1.01 10.38
N ALA A 295 18.58 1.98 10.80
CA ALA A 295 17.28 1.73 11.41
C ALA A 295 16.36 0.92 10.48
N GLU A 296 16.40 1.20 9.17
CA GLU A 296 15.63 0.45 8.18
C GLU A 296 16.11 -0.99 8.00
N THR A 297 17.42 -1.23 8.09
CA THR A 297 17.98 -2.58 8.07
C THR A 297 17.62 -3.35 9.34
N MET A 298 17.75 -2.70 10.50
CA MET A 298 17.37 -3.28 11.79
C MET A 298 15.87 -3.60 11.87
N ALA A 299 15.02 -2.75 11.29
CA ALA A 299 13.59 -3.04 11.19
C ALA A 299 13.36 -4.33 10.38
N GLN A 300 14.09 -4.53 9.27
CA GLN A 300 13.99 -5.75 8.45
C GLN A 300 14.41 -7.01 9.21
N ASP A 301 15.50 -6.94 9.97
CA ASP A 301 16.04 -8.06 10.76
C ASP A 301 15.14 -8.39 11.96
N TYR A 302 14.57 -7.36 12.61
CA TYR A 302 13.73 -7.48 13.79
C TYR A 302 12.30 -7.01 13.50
N LEU A 303 11.54 -7.85 12.80
CA LEU A 303 10.22 -7.55 12.27
C LEU A 303 9.21 -6.94 13.27
N PHE A 304 9.24 -7.38 14.52
CA PHE A 304 8.32 -6.93 15.57
C PHE A 304 8.90 -5.82 16.46
N TRP A 305 10.14 -5.39 16.23
CA TRP A 305 10.73 -4.28 16.96
C TRP A 305 10.32 -2.95 16.32
N LEU A 306 9.52 -2.15 17.03
CA LEU A 306 8.94 -0.93 16.45
C LEU A 306 9.74 0.34 16.73
N ASP A 307 10.73 0.31 17.63
CA ASP A 307 11.54 1.50 17.93
C ASP A 307 12.23 2.12 16.71
N PRO A 308 12.79 1.35 15.76
CA PRO A 308 13.43 1.92 14.56
C PRO A 308 12.50 2.87 13.77
N GLN A 309 11.19 2.65 13.84
CA GLN A 309 10.18 3.49 13.17
C GLN A 309 10.22 4.94 13.66
N ARG A 310 10.35 5.14 14.98
CA ARG A 310 10.47 6.45 15.61
C ARG A 310 11.73 7.17 15.16
N TYR A 311 12.88 6.49 15.18
CA TYR A 311 14.16 7.09 14.78
C TYR A 311 14.13 7.52 13.32
N VAL A 312 13.56 6.71 12.42
CA VAL A 312 13.41 7.08 11.01
C VAL A 312 12.50 8.31 10.86
N ALA A 313 11.35 8.35 11.54
CA ALA A 313 10.43 9.48 11.48
C ALA A 313 11.05 10.77 12.02
N ASN A 314 11.77 10.69 13.15
CA ASN A 314 12.47 11.84 13.74
C ASN A 314 13.56 12.35 12.81
N ALA A 315 14.42 11.46 12.30
CA ALA A 315 15.51 11.80 11.39
C ALA A 315 14.99 12.46 10.10
N LEU A 316 13.93 11.90 9.50
CA LEU A 316 13.27 12.48 8.33
C LEU A 316 12.66 13.85 8.63
N GLY A 317 12.06 14.02 9.81
CA GLY A 317 11.54 15.31 10.28
C GLY A 317 12.65 16.36 10.40
N LYS A 318 13.81 15.99 10.94
CA LYS A 318 14.99 16.86 11.04
C LYS A 318 15.59 17.22 9.69
N LEU A 319 15.54 16.29 8.74
CA LEU A 319 15.91 16.59 7.36
C LEU A 319 14.87 17.49 6.68
N GLY A 320 13.64 17.60 7.18
CA GLY A 320 12.54 18.39 6.60
C GLY A 320 11.75 17.63 5.52
N ALA A 321 11.74 16.30 5.57
CA ALA A 321 11.06 15.44 4.62
C ALA A 321 9.67 15.03 5.15
N GLU A 322 8.78 16.00 5.35
CA GLU A 322 7.47 15.79 5.99
C GLU A 322 6.61 14.73 5.29
N LYS A 323 6.59 14.70 3.95
CA LYS A 323 5.83 13.69 3.19
C LYS A 323 6.33 12.25 3.44
N ALA A 324 7.63 12.09 3.66
CA ALA A 324 8.23 10.80 3.97
C ALA A 324 7.88 10.37 5.40
N VAL A 325 7.90 11.32 6.36
CA VAL A 325 7.41 11.09 7.73
C VAL A 325 5.96 10.61 7.72
N LEU A 326 5.07 11.28 6.97
CA LEU A 326 3.66 10.88 6.86
C LEU A 326 3.51 9.45 6.32
N SER A 327 4.36 9.04 5.38
CA SER A 327 4.32 7.70 4.79
C SER A 327 4.73 6.62 5.81
N VAL A 328 5.74 6.90 6.64
CA VAL A 328 6.14 6.03 7.76
C VAL A 328 5.03 5.92 8.80
N VAL A 329 4.45 7.06 9.19
CA VAL A 329 3.37 7.14 10.19
C VAL A 329 2.11 6.41 9.71
N ALA A 330 1.69 6.63 8.46
CA ALA A 330 0.52 5.98 7.89
C ALA A 330 0.69 4.45 7.79
N GLY A 331 1.86 3.99 7.38
CA GLY A 331 2.18 2.57 7.35
C GLY A 331 2.07 1.94 8.75
N LEU A 332 2.70 2.57 9.75
CA LEU A 332 2.66 2.09 11.13
C LEU A 332 1.24 2.12 11.71
N ARG A 333 0.46 3.16 11.42
CA ARG A 333 -0.95 3.27 11.83
C ARG A 333 -1.78 2.10 11.30
N ASN A 334 -1.64 1.76 10.02
CA ASN A 334 -2.38 0.64 9.41
C ASN A 334 -2.01 -0.70 10.07
N TYR A 335 -0.73 -0.89 10.40
CA TYR A 335 -0.26 -2.09 11.09
C TYR A 335 -0.80 -2.19 12.52
N LEU A 336 -0.75 -1.10 13.29
CA LEU A 336 -1.29 -1.04 14.66
C LEU A 336 -2.81 -1.20 14.68
N ALA A 337 -3.54 -0.66 13.71
CA ALA A 337 -4.98 -0.86 13.58
C ALA A 337 -5.36 -2.33 13.37
N SER A 338 -4.50 -3.10 12.69
CA SER A 338 -4.69 -4.53 12.45
C SER A 338 -4.26 -5.38 13.66
N TYR A 339 -3.27 -4.93 14.41
CA TYR A 339 -2.65 -5.68 15.51
C TYR A 339 -2.36 -4.81 16.75
N PRO A 340 -3.39 -4.29 17.45
CA PRO A 340 -3.20 -3.36 18.58
C PRO A 340 -2.44 -3.98 19.76
N GLN A 341 -2.62 -5.29 19.97
CA GLN A 341 -1.98 -6.05 21.07
C GLN A 341 -0.45 -6.06 21.01
N ILE A 342 0.16 -5.71 19.87
CA ILE A 342 1.62 -5.71 19.71
C ILE A 342 2.32 -4.73 20.66
N LEU A 343 1.64 -3.66 21.08
CA LEU A 343 2.17 -2.65 21.99
C LEU A 343 2.46 -3.22 23.39
N GLU A 344 1.83 -4.33 23.75
CA GLU A 344 1.95 -4.97 25.08
C GLU A 344 2.91 -6.16 25.08
N LEU A 345 3.35 -6.62 23.91
CA LEU A 345 4.21 -7.79 23.75
C LEU A 345 5.67 -7.49 24.08
N LYS A 346 6.35 -8.51 24.59
CA LYS A 346 7.75 -8.50 24.97
C LYS A 346 8.52 -9.63 24.30
N PHE A 347 9.79 -9.41 24.02
CA PHE A 347 10.74 -10.44 23.59
C PHE A 347 11.06 -11.41 24.74
N GLN A 348 11.73 -12.51 24.39
CA GLN A 348 12.33 -13.41 25.35
C GLN A 348 13.31 -12.63 26.24
N GLY A 349 13.12 -12.69 27.57
CA GLY A 349 13.91 -11.93 28.53
C GLY A 349 13.29 -10.58 28.94
N GLY A 350 12.02 -10.32 28.58
CA GLY A 350 11.21 -9.24 29.15
C GLY A 350 11.40 -7.86 28.53
N LYS A 351 12.26 -7.72 27.52
CA LYS A 351 12.40 -6.46 26.75
C LYS A 351 11.14 -6.20 25.91
N PRO A 352 10.55 -5.00 25.96
CA PRO A 352 9.34 -4.71 25.19
C PRO A 352 9.62 -4.58 23.69
N PHE A 353 8.60 -4.85 22.86
CA PHE A 353 8.66 -4.59 21.41
C PHE A 353 8.68 -3.09 21.08
N VAL A 354 8.15 -2.31 22.01
CA VAL A 354 8.04 -0.85 21.93
C VAL A 354 8.61 -0.26 23.21
N SER A 355 9.70 0.48 23.11
CA SER A 355 10.23 1.26 24.23
C SER A 355 9.23 2.35 24.66
N GLU A 356 9.33 2.79 25.91
CA GLU A 356 8.46 3.85 26.44
C GLU A 356 8.49 5.15 25.61
N PRO A 357 9.65 5.66 25.14
CA PRO A 357 9.68 6.82 24.24
C PRO A 357 8.96 6.59 22.91
N THR A 358 9.05 5.39 22.34
CA THR A 358 8.34 5.03 21.10
C THR A 358 6.85 4.90 21.34
N ARG A 359 6.44 4.41 22.51
CA ARG A 359 5.02 4.30 22.87
C ARG A 359 4.35 5.67 22.94
N LEU A 360 5.00 6.63 23.62
CA LEU A 360 4.53 8.01 23.69
C LEU A 360 4.43 8.64 22.29
N TRP A 361 5.45 8.45 21.44
CA TRP A 361 5.43 8.95 20.07
C TRP A 361 4.30 8.33 19.23
N ILE A 362 4.04 7.03 19.38
CA ILE A 362 2.93 6.34 18.71
C ILE A 362 1.60 6.96 19.14
N ASP A 363 1.37 7.14 20.43
CA ASP A 363 0.12 7.71 20.95
C ASP A 363 -0.10 9.15 20.46
N GLU A 364 0.96 9.96 20.42
CA GLU A 364 0.88 11.39 20.03
C GLU A 364 0.75 11.63 18.53
N VAL A 365 1.46 10.86 17.71
CA VAL A 365 1.66 11.15 16.29
C VAL A 365 0.94 10.12 15.40
N VAL A 366 0.98 8.85 15.80
CA VAL A 366 0.50 7.75 14.96
C VAL A 366 -0.98 7.47 15.24
N LEU A 367 -1.37 7.34 16.50
CA LEU A 367 -2.75 7.01 16.90
C LEU A 367 -3.62 8.23 17.17
N ALA A 368 -3.04 9.45 17.20
CA ALA A 368 -3.85 10.65 17.26
C ALA A 368 -4.72 10.74 15.99
N SER A 369 -6.03 10.55 16.19
CA SER A 369 -7.06 10.52 15.17
C SER A 369 -7.00 11.77 14.28
N GLU A 370 -7.06 11.56 12.96
CA GLU A 370 -7.56 12.59 12.03
C GLU A 370 -9.07 12.72 12.28
N GLU A 371 -9.44 13.44 13.35
CA GLU A 371 -10.77 14.03 13.47
C GLU A 371 -10.90 15.16 12.45
N THR A 372 -11.04 14.79 11.18
CA THR A 372 -11.50 15.70 10.13
C THR A 372 -12.65 15.05 9.40
N GLY A 373 -13.86 15.40 9.85
CA GLY A 373 -15.09 15.06 9.17
C GLY A 373 -16.35 15.56 9.87
N THR A 374 -16.49 16.90 9.92
CA THR A 374 -17.76 17.68 10.01
C THR A 374 -18.07 18.37 11.35
N THR A 375 -17.53 19.56 11.56
CA THR A 375 -18.25 20.78 11.98
C THR A 375 -17.39 22.00 11.61
N GLY A 376 -18.05 23.14 11.34
CA GLY A 376 -17.44 24.37 10.85
C GLY A 376 -16.33 24.94 11.74
N GLY A 377 -15.54 25.84 11.17
CA GLY A 377 -14.28 26.35 11.73
C GLY A 377 -14.30 26.73 13.20
N GLY A 378 -13.23 26.33 13.91
CA GLY A 378 -12.96 26.78 15.27
C GLY A 378 -12.16 25.82 16.15
N ASP A 379 -11.02 25.29 15.72
CA ASP A 379 -10.15 24.54 16.67
C ASP A 379 -8.64 24.84 16.54
N GLU A 380 -8.30 26.12 16.33
CA GLU A 380 -6.93 26.62 16.58
C GLU A 380 -6.49 26.36 18.03
N VAL A 381 -7.43 26.36 18.98
CA VAL A 381 -7.15 26.08 20.40
C VAL A 381 -6.84 24.60 20.65
N ALA A 382 -7.56 23.64 20.05
CA ALA A 382 -7.17 22.22 20.16
C ALA A 382 -5.79 21.93 19.55
N THR A 383 -5.46 22.57 18.43
CA THR A 383 -4.14 22.41 17.81
C THR A 383 -3.03 23.02 18.66
N GLU A 384 -3.28 24.17 19.30
CA GLU A 384 -2.37 24.75 20.29
C GLU A 384 -2.20 23.85 21.53
N ILE A 385 -3.29 23.35 22.11
CA ILE A 385 -3.26 22.42 23.25
C ILE A 385 -2.43 21.20 22.92
N LYS A 386 -2.64 20.59 21.74
CA LYS A 386 -1.88 19.41 21.31
C LYS A 386 -0.39 19.71 21.15
N THR A 387 -0.06 20.88 20.60
CA THR A 387 1.32 21.32 20.41
C THR A 387 2.02 21.53 21.75
N GLN A 388 1.39 22.28 22.65
CA GLN A 388 1.91 22.57 23.99
C GLN A 388 1.99 21.32 24.87
N ALA A 389 1.01 20.42 24.79
CA ALA A 389 1.05 19.12 25.47
C ALA A 389 2.26 18.28 25.03
N SER A 390 2.57 18.23 23.73
CA SER A 390 3.75 17.51 23.23
C SER A 390 5.07 18.14 23.71
N GLN A 391 5.13 19.48 23.80
CA GLN A 391 6.30 20.18 24.34
C GLN A 391 6.45 19.91 25.83
N ALA A 392 5.36 19.94 26.59
CA ALA A 392 5.33 19.58 28.00
C ALA A 392 5.81 18.14 28.23
N ARG A 393 5.36 17.16 27.42
CA ARG A 393 5.83 15.77 27.50
C ARG A 393 7.34 15.66 27.26
N LYS A 394 7.89 16.39 26.28
CA LYS A 394 9.34 16.44 26.03
C LYS A 394 10.13 17.04 27.21
N LEU A 395 9.61 18.10 27.82
CA LEU A 395 10.22 18.71 29.01
C LEU A 395 10.18 17.77 30.22
N ALA A 396 9.06 17.06 30.41
CA ALA A 396 8.91 16.05 31.46
C ALA A 396 9.88 14.88 31.27
N ALA A 397 10.07 14.40 30.03
CA ALA A 397 11.08 13.37 29.71
C ALA A 397 12.51 13.84 30.00
N GLY A 398 12.79 15.15 29.90
CA GLY A 398 14.04 15.77 30.33
C GLY A 398 14.18 16.00 31.84
N GLY A 399 13.26 15.46 32.67
CA GLY A 399 13.25 15.60 34.13
C GLY A 399 12.66 16.92 34.65
N LYS A 400 12.14 17.78 33.76
CA LYS A 400 11.61 19.12 34.09
C LYS A 400 10.08 19.11 34.21
N VAL A 401 9.54 18.20 35.02
CA VAL A 401 8.09 17.98 35.18
C VAL A 401 7.35 19.22 35.68
N ALA A 402 7.97 20.00 36.59
CA ALA A 402 7.37 21.22 37.11
C ALA A 402 7.28 22.35 36.06
N GLU A 403 8.25 22.45 35.15
CA GLU A 403 8.20 23.41 34.04
C GLU A 403 7.15 22.99 33.01
N ALA A 404 7.07 21.68 32.72
CA ALA A 404 6.05 21.11 31.84
C ALA A 404 4.62 21.35 32.36
N ALA A 405 4.39 21.17 33.66
CA ALA A 405 3.09 21.44 34.28
C ALA A 405 2.72 22.94 34.26
N LYS A 406 3.71 23.84 34.48
CA LYS A 406 3.49 25.29 34.40
C LYS A 406 3.07 25.74 33.00
N LEU A 407 3.69 25.19 31.97
CA LEU A 407 3.33 25.50 30.58
C LEU A 407 1.86 25.17 30.28
N LEU A 408 1.36 24.05 30.82
CA LEU A 408 -0.06 23.69 30.68
C LEU A 408 -0.98 24.57 31.56
N ASP A 409 -0.53 24.99 32.74
CA ASP A 409 -1.26 25.94 33.60
C ASP A 409 -1.38 27.32 32.97
N GLU A 410 -0.33 27.79 32.28
CA GLU A 410 -0.35 29.04 31.51
C GLU A 410 -1.39 28.96 30.39
N GLY A 411 -1.43 27.85 29.64
CA GLY A 411 -2.46 27.59 28.63
C GLY A 411 -3.87 27.55 29.21
N MET A 412 -4.04 26.92 30.37
CA MET A 412 -5.32 26.89 31.09
C MET A 412 -5.79 28.28 31.53
N SER A 413 -4.87 29.16 31.96
CA SER A 413 -5.21 30.52 32.39
C SER A 413 -5.62 31.44 31.23
N LEU A 414 -5.13 31.16 30.02
CA LEU A 414 -5.48 31.87 28.79
C LEU A 414 -6.82 31.38 28.20
N ALA A 415 -7.33 30.23 28.64
CA ALA A 415 -8.57 29.66 28.16
C ALA A 415 -9.79 30.45 28.66
N THR A 416 -10.56 30.99 27.71
CA THR A 416 -11.76 31.79 27.97
C THR A 416 -13.02 30.96 28.19
N ASN A 417 -13.05 29.73 27.65
CA ASN A 417 -14.20 28.83 27.70
C ASN A 417 -13.96 27.63 28.62
N GLN A 418 -15.02 27.14 29.28
CA GLN A 418 -14.96 25.95 30.14
C GLN A 418 -14.53 24.68 29.37
N ARG A 419 -14.90 24.57 28.10
CA ARG A 419 -14.46 23.47 27.21
C ARG A 419 -12.95 23.41 27.05
N ASP A 420 -12.31 24.55 26.81
CA ASP A 420 -10.86 24.62 26.62
C ASP A 420 -10.14 24.42 27.94
N GLN A 421 -10.66 24.96 29.05
CA GLN A 421 -10.16 24.69 30.40
C GLN A 421 -10.20 23.19 30.72
N PHE A 422 -11.28 22.49 30.34
CA PHE A 422 -11.40 21.04 30.49
C PHE A 422 -10.31 20.29 29.70
N ARG A 423 -10.09 20.68 28.43
CA ARG A 423 -9.06 20.07 27.57
C ARG A 423 -7.63 20.31 28.10
N TRP A 424 -7.32 21.52 28.59
CA TRP A 424 -6.03 21.84 29.22
C TRP A 424 -5.80 21.04 30.50
N ALA A 425 -6.81 20.97 31.38
CA ALA A 425 -6.74 20.19 32.62
C ALA A 425 -6.56 18.70 32.33
N LEU A 426 -7.21 18.17 31.30
CA LEU A 426 -7.06 16.78 30.88
C LEU A 426 -5.65 16.49 30.34
N ALA A 427 -5.08 17.40 29.53
CA ALA A 427 -3.70 17.29 29.07
C ALA A 427 -2.70 17.30 30.23
N LYS A 428 -2.94 18.14 31.26
CA LYS A 428 -2.14 18.18 32.49
C LYS A 428 -2.24 16.87 33.28
N ALA A 429 -3.44 16.30 33.42
CA ALA A 429 -3.62 15.01 34.08
C ALA A 429 -2.86 13.87 33.39
N GLN A 430 -2.87 13.85 32.04
CA GLN A 430 -2.10 12.88 31.27
C GLN A 430 -0.60 13.05 31.53
N LEU A 431 -0.08 14.29 31.45
CA LEU A 431 1.32 14.58 31.77
C LEU A 431 1.70 14.11 33.19
N CYS A 432 0.88 14.40 34.19
CA CYS A 432 1.14 13.98 35.57
C CYS A 432 1.14 12.45 35.71
N THR A 433 0.24 11.75 34.99
CA THR A 433 0.20 10.29 34.98
C THR A 433 1.46 9.70 34.36
N ASP A 434 1.87 10.24 33.22
CA ASP A 434 3.06 9.81 32.47
C ASP A 434 4.35 10.08 33.27
N ALA A 435 4.40 11.19 34.02
CA ALA A 435 5.52 11.54 34.88
C ALA A 435 5.57 10.79 36.23
N GLY A 436 4.65 9.85 36.48
CA GLY A 436 4.59 9.08 37.73
C GLY A 436 3.96 9.82 38.92
N LEU A 437 3.38 11.01 38.70
CA LEU A 437 2.65 11.79 39.70
C LEU A 437 1.16 11.41 39.70
N ALA A 438 0.88 10.11 39.95
CA ALA A 438 -0.46 9.55 39.84
C ALA A 438 -1.47 10.20 40.80
N GLU A 439 -1.08 10.57 42.01
CA GLU A 439 -1.98 11.22 42.99
C GLU A 439 -2.47 12.59 42.51
N ALA A 440 -1.56 13.39 41.94
CA ALA A 440 -1.90 14.68 41.36
C ALA A 440 -2.81 14.53 40.13
N ALA A 441 -2.53 13.53 39.29
CA ALA A 441 -3.37 13.23 38.13
C ALA A 441 -4.79 12.84 38.55
N VAL A 442 -4.93 11.97 39.55
CA VAL A 442 -6.25 11.56 40.07
C VAL A 442 -7.01 12.74 40.65
N HIS A 443 -6.38 13.64 41.40
CA HIS A 443 -7.04 14.85 41.91
C HIS A 443 -7.59 15.73 40.78
N ILE A 444 -6.80 15.93 39.71
CA ILE A 444 -7.25 16.71 38.55
C ILE A 444 -8.44 16.02 37.87
N VAL A 445 -8.35 14.72 37.64
CA VAL A 445 -9.36 13.97 36.92
C VAL A 445 -10.67 13.87 37.70
N VAL A 446 -10.63 13.66 39.01
CA VAL A 446 -11.83 13.65 39.85
C VAL A 446 -12.53 15.02 39.82
N GLY A 447 -11.77 16.12 39.84
CA GLY A 447 -12.36 17.46 39.68
C GLY A 447 -13.02 17.69 38.30
N LEU A 448 -12.54 17.00 37.26
CA LEU A 448 -13.15 17.04 35.93
C LEU A 448 -14.43 16.21 35.83
N GLU A 449 -14.67 15.24 36.73
CA GLU A 449 -15.91 14.44 36.72
C GLU A 449 -17.14 15.29 37.04
N ASP A 450 -17.03 16.22 38.01
CA ASP A 450 -18.13 17.11 38.38
C ASP A 450 -18.51 17.99 37.19
N MET A 451 -17.51 18.55 36.49
CA MET A 451 -17.72 19.33 35.26
C MET A 451 -18.30 18.49 34.12
N ALA A 452 -17.85 17.24 33.95
CA ALA A 452 -18.35 16.36 32.91
C ALA A 452 -19.82 15.95 33.16
N ALA A 453 -20.20 15.77 34.43
CA ALA A 453 -21.55 15.42 34.84
C ALA A 453 -22.51 16.62 34.76
N GLU A 454 -22.07 17.83 35.12
CA GLU A 454 -22.90 19.04 35.07
C GLU A 454 -23.34 19.40 33.64
N HIS A 455 -22.50 19.07 32.64
CA HIS A 455 -22.73 19.42 31.24
C HIS A 455 -23.14 18.25 30.35
N ASP A 456 -23.45 17.07 30.92
CA ASP A 456 -23.79 15.85 30.19
C ASP A 456 -22.82 15.56 29.03
N LEU A 457 -21.52 15.58 29.35
CA LEU A 457 -20.44 15.52 28.34
C LEU A 457 -20.54 14.28 27.44
N GLU A 458 -21.06 13.17 27.95
CA GLU A 458 -21.27 11.93 27.18
C GLU A 458 -22.24 12.11 26.00
N GLN A 459 -23.24 12.99 26.14
CA GLN A 459 -24.24 13.27 25.10
C GLN A 459 -23.78 14.39 24.16
N TRP A 460 -23.05 15.38 24.69
CA TRP A 460 -22.61 16.56 23.95
C TRP A 460 -21.31 16.33 23.16
N GLU A 461 -20.26 15.78 23.79
CA GLU A 461 -18.95 15.50 23.17
C GLU A 461 -18.44 14.11 23.55
N PRO A 462 -18.94 13.04 22.91
CA PRO A 462 -18.62 11.66 23.26
C PRO A 462 -17.12 11.32 23.11
N GLY A 463 -16.41 11.99 22.19
CA GLY A 463 -14.96 11.83 22.02
C GLY A 463 -14.17 12.34 23.23
N LEU A 464 -14.52 13.53 23.75
CA LEU A 464 -13.88 14.11 24.93
C LEU A 464 -14.23 13.32 26.20
N ALA A 465 -15.47 12.83 26.32
CA ALA A 465 -15.90 11.94 27.39
C ALA A 465 -15.11 10.61 27.40
N THR A 466 -14.85 10.04 26.22
CA THR A 466 -14.04 8.81 26.08
C THR A 466 -12.59 9.07 26.49
N LEU A 467 -12.00 10.18 26.06
CA LEU A 467 -10.62 10.54 26.42
C LEU A 467 -10.48 10.80 27.92
N HIS A 468 -11.45 11.47 28.53
CA HIS A 468 -11.53 11.67 29.97
C HIS A 468 -11.59 10.33 30.71
N SER A 469 -12.55 9.46 30.36
CA SER A 469 -12.68 8.12 30.96
C SER A 469 -11.42 7.27 30.83
N LYS A 470 -10.72 7.31 29.68
CA LYS A 470 -9.44 6.61 29.49
C LYS A 470 -8.36 7.15 30.42
N THR A 471 -8.28 8.47 30.57
CA THR A 471 -7.31 9.13 31.44
C THR A 471 -7.57 8.79 32.92
N VAL A 472 -8.84 8.71 33.34
CA VAL A 472 -9.22 8.26 34.69
C VAL A 472 -8.69 6.85 34.96
N LEU A 473 -8.98 5.90 34.07
CA LEU A 473 -8.56 4.51 34.24
C LEU A 473 -7.04 4.38 34.26
N HIS A 474 -6.33 5.12 33.39
CA HIS A 474 -4.88 5.13 33.36
C HIS A 474 -4.29 5.67 34.68
N ALA A 475 -4.78 6.82 35.17
CA ALA A 475 -4.32 7.41 36.42
C ALA A 475 -4.57 6.48 37.62
N LEU A 476 -5.76 5.87 37.69
CA LEU A 476 -6.10 4.89 38.73
C LEU A 476 -5.26 3.61 38.66
N SER A 477 -4.81 3.20 37.47
CA SER A 477 -3.93 2.04 37.30
C SER A 477 -2.51 2.27 37.83
N LYS A 478 -2.06 3.54 37.80
CA LYS A 478 -0.71 3.97 38.20
C LYS A 478 -0.64 4.41 39.67
N LEU A 479 -1.78 4.45 40.36
CA LEU A 479 -1.87 4.85 41.76
C LEU A 479 -1.19 3.82 42.67
N PRO A 480 -0.28 4.23 43.57
CA PRO A 480 0.35 3.31 44.51
C PRO A 480 -0.68 2.77 45.53
N PRO A 481 -0.56 1.50 45.96
CA PRO A 481 -1.52 0.83 46.84
C PRO A 481 -1.59 1.44 48.26
N GLU A 482 -0.64 2.29 48.63
CA GLU A 482 -0.55 2.99 49.92
C GLU A 482 -1.12 4.42 49.88
N SER A 483 -1.68 4.87 48.75
CA SER A 483 -2.23 6.22 48.62
C SER A 483 -3.49 6.42 49.46
N GLU A 484 -3.49 7.44 50.34
CA GLU A 484 -4.61 7.80 51.21
C GLU A 484 -5.68 8.68 50.53
N MET A 485 -5.45 9.09 49.27
CA MET A 485 -6.27 10.11 48.59
C MET A 485 -7.70 9.66 48.25
N LEU A 486 -7.92 8.37 47.96
CA LEU A 486 -9.25 7.80 47.74
C LEU A 486 -9.40 6.48 48.47
N GLY A 487 -10.57 6.25 49.06
CA GLY A 487 -10.90 4.95 49.62
C GLY A 487 -10.96 3.87 48.55
N LEU A 488 -10.54 2.64 48.88
CA LEU A 488 -10.63 1.44 48.01
C LEU A 488 -12.03 1.23 47.38
N GLY A 489 -13.10 1.67 48.05
CA GLY A 489 -14.47 1.66 47.53
C GLY A 489 -14.67 2.65 46.38
N GLN A 490 -14.26 3.91 46.57
CA GLN A 490 -14.38 4.96 45.55
C GLN A 490 -13.56 4.64 44.30
N ILE A 491 -12.35 4.09 44.47
CA ILE A 491 -11.52 3.65 43.33
C ILE A 491 -12.24 2.57 42.50
N LYS A 492 -12.92 1.63 43.15
CA LYS A 492 -13.70 0.58 42.48
C LYS A 492 -14.91 1.16 41.75
N ASP A 493 -15.62 2.09 42.39
CA ASP A 493 -16.80 2.72 41.81
C ASP A 493 -16.45 3.58 40.59
N LEU A 494 -15.38 4.38 40.67
CA LEU A 494 -14.88 5.17 39.55
C LEU A 494 -14.41 4.29 38.39
N ARG A 495 -13.64 3.23 38.70
CA ARG A 495 -13.21 2.27 37.68
C ARG A 495 -14.40 1.64 36.97
N LYS A 496 -15.42 1.23 37.73
CA LYS A 496 -16.65 0.65 37.18
C LYS A 496 -17.38 1.66 36.30
N LYS A 497 -17.64 2.87 36.80
CA LYS A 497 -18.33 3.96 36.08
C LYS A 497 -17.66 4.27 34.74
N HIS A 498 -16.35 4.50 34.73
CA HIS A 498 -15.63 4.86 33.50
C HIS A 498 -15.44 3.68 32.55
N SER A 499 -15.34 2.44 33.07
CA SER A 499 -15.39 1.27 32.20
C SER A 499 -16.75 1.16 31.49
N GLU A 500 -17.87 1.32 32.21
CA GLU A 500 -19.23 1.29 31.65
C GLU A 500 -19.47 2.42 30.65
N SER A 501 -18.95 3.63 30.92
CA SER A 501 -18.99 4.76 29.99
C SER A 501 -18.27 4.45 28.67
N ILE A 502 -17.06 3.88 28.72
CA ILE A 502 -16.33 3.46 27.51
C ILE A 502 -17.07 2.35 26.76
N TYR A 503 -17.66 1.37 27.45
CA TYR A 503 -18.49 0.33 26.81
C TYR A 503 -19.68 0.92 26.03
N ARG A 504 -20.30 1.99 26.54
CA ARG A 504 -21.44 2.65 25.89
C ARG A 504 -21.03 3.52 24.71
N LEU A 505 -19.91 4.24 24.84
CA LEU A 505 -19.47 5.25 23.86
C LEU A 505 -18.59 4.68 22.75
N ASN A 506 -17.81 3.63 23.02
CA ASN A 506 -16.91 3.04 22.05
C ASN A 506 -16.66 1.53 22.33
N MET A 507 -17.48 0.68 21.70
CA MET A 507 -17.41 -0.79 21.86
C MET A 507 -16.05 -1.38 21.43
N GLN A 508 -15.32 -0.71 20.54
CA GLN A 508 -14.03 -1.17 20.03
C GLN A 508 -12.89 -0.93 21.04
N LEU A 509 -12.90 0.21 21.75
CA LEU A 509 -11.97 0.50 22.86
C LEU A 509 -12.23 -0.35 24.11
N ALA A 510 -13.48 -0.76 24.31
CA ALA A 510 -13.86 -1.53 25.50
C ALA A 510 -13.30 -2.97 25.52
N LEU A 511 -12.81 -3.46 24.38
CA LEU A 511 -12.09 -4.72 24.25
C LEU A 511 -10.61 -4.63 24.65
N GLU A 512 -10.02 -3.43 24.72
CA GLU A 512 -8.62 -3.21 25.14
C GLU A 512 -8.45 -3.07 26.67
N ILE A 513 -9.55 -2.87 27.41
CA ILE A 513 -9.56 -2.61 28.86
C ILE A 513 -9.81 -3.90 29.69
N MET A 514 -10.25 -4.98 29.05
CA MET A 514 -10.31 -6.32 29.64
C MET A 514 -8.96 -7.02 29.58
#